data_AF-A0A7L2A212-F1
#
_entry.id   AF-A0A7L2A212-F1
#
_cell.length_a   1.000
_cell.length_b   1.000
_cell.length_c   1.000
_cell.angle_alpha   90.00
_cell.angle_beta   90.00
_cell.angle_gamma   90.00
#
_symmetry.space_group_name_H-M   'P 1'
#
loop_
_entity.id
_entity.type
_entity.pdbx_description
1 polymer ?
#
loop_
_entity_poly.entity_id
_entity_poly.type
_entity_poly.pdbx_seq_one_letter_code
_entity_poly.pdbx_strand_id
1 'polypeptide(L)'
;APAWLRLLCGHLLSERLLRPGGVQAVVRGVLEGTDGEWGALGPSITVSDVAAHGRLLGCARRQAVPSEGVLILVSFSLQILDLLHIQDKVAARQFQRVATTTLLSMAREQPELAERHLLQPLLAPLRRGSEATELALEGLTAGSVLVPEAELGSCVEDILKVFVVGNDSSSLLLGSLQSVLGVVFSLYSFAKQNVSYLRSPCQDILLWFLEKAEQEQSLAVLEGLARLSSHVPTLHPQCQLRVGSEGGAAIVVGETISDEDEALYQKISLEQCHVESLVELLSHCQKSGLAGDFFIHCLKELTQVVAEDEAAPNPTVEPGGSLLELEQSQARQGRKLLVLQLVAALCEGVSDTVFTDIVQVQEFLAAVLHRACAHPAQGPGAAAEAQTLAMAMGLVAAVLGGAAQLKSSDFVVLKRLVPLLEELSRTYPEPLTQELASDLCIAICTHGACSPGTVGAAADGVLGRKAAMGTQSPAGVPTRAPSPSSLQDGHGSPSAHRDRSKEQSTCREPSASAAPRADSLGPAGLQELLVSAYDPQPPSRAAALRCLASLVTQRDTEALRIQEKLLQVFLENVQHEDAFVYLSAIQG
;
A
#
# COMPACT_ATOMS: atom_id res chain seq x y z
N ALA A 1 8.54 -51.88 22.24
CA ALA A 1 9.74 -52.55 21.70
C ALA A 1 10.93 -52.40 22.66
N PRO A 2 11.83 -53.41 22.76
CA PRO A 2 13.05 -53.33 23.56
C PRO A 2 13.92 -52.10 23.18
N ALA A 3 14.65 -51.54 24.15
CA ALA A 3 15.49 -50.35 23.92
C ALA A 3 16.57 -50.58 22.85
N TRP A 4 17.20 -51.77 22.84
CA TRP A 4 18.20 -52.14 21.83
C TRP A 4 17.63 -52.20 20.41
N LEU A 5 16.39 -52.68 20.25
CA LEU A 5 15.72 -52.76 18.95
C LEU A 5 15.37 -51.37 18.43
N ARG A 6 14.90 -50.47 19.32
CA ARG A 6 14.64 -49.07 18.96
C ARG A 6 15.92 -48.34 18.53
N LEU A 7 17.05 -48.60 19.19
CA LEU A 7 18.34 -48.03 18.81
C LEU A 7 18.83 -48.56 17.46
N LEU A 8 18.75 -49.87 17.21
CA LEU A 8 19.17 -50.47 15.94
C LEU A 8 18.29 -50.02 14.77
N CYS A 9 16.96 -50.01 14.94
CA CYS A 9 16.04 -49.49 13.94
C CYS A 9 16.26 -47.99 13.70
N GLY A 10 16.53 -47.21 14.76
CA GLY A 10 16.88 -45.79 14.63
C GLY A 10 18.16 -45.56 13.83
N HIS A 11 19.18 -46.38 14.05
CA HIS A 11 20.46 -46.30 13.31
C HIS A 11 20.28 -46.65 11.83
N LEU A 12 19.58 -47.75 11.52
CA LEU A 12 19.30 -48.15 10.14
C LEU A 12 18.42 -47.13 9.40
N LEU A 13 17.42 -46.56 10.08
CA LEU A 13 16.55 -45.54 9.51
C LEU A 13 17.33 -44.25 9.24
N SER A 14 18.22 -43.85 10.15
CA SER A 14 19.11 -42.70 9.95
C SER A 14 20.05 -42.93 8.76
N GLU A 15 20.66 -44.11 8.64
CA GLU A 15 21.52 -44.45 7.50
C GLU A 15 20.76 -44.38 6.16
N ARG A 16 19.47 -44.73 6.14
CA ARG A 16 18.64 -44.68 4.94
C ARG A 16 18.17 -43.26 4.59
N LEU A 17 17.87 -42.44 5.59
CA LEU A 17 17.49 -41.03 5.39
C LEU A 17 18.63 -40.18 4.83
N LEU A 18 19.88 -40.53 5.15
CA LEU A 18 21.07 -39.80 4.70
C LEU A 18 21.49 -40.12 3.26
N ARG A 19 20.92 -41.16 2.65
CA ARG A 19 21.13 -41.46 1.23
C ARG A 19 20.37 -40.44 0.37
N PRO A 20 20.84 -40.13 -0.86
CA PRO A 20 20.11 -39.26 -1.77
C PRO A 20 18.71 -39.81 -2.05
N GLY A 21 17.68 -38.98 -1.89
CA GLY A 21 16.26 -39.37 -2.00
C GLY A 21 15.76 -40.26 -0.85
N GLY A 22 16.55 -40.44 0.21
CA GLY A 22 16.21 -41.26 1.37
C GLY A 22 15.01 -40.72 2.12
N VAL A 23 14.94 -39.40 2.30
CA VAL A 23 13.79 -38.75 2.95
C VAL A 23 12.51 -38.97 2.15
N GLN A 24 12.56 -38.77 0.82
CA GLN A 24 11.42 -39.02 -0.06
C GLN A 24 10.95 -40.48 0.00
N ALA A 25 11.87 -41.45 -0.03
CA ALA A 25 11.54 -42.87 0.02
C ALA A 25 10.88 -43.27 1.35
N VAL A 26 11.38 -42.75 2.48
CA VAL A 26 10.81 -43.01 3.80
C VAL A 26 9.43 -42.38 3.93
N VAL A 27 9.28 -41.10 3.54
CA VAL A 27 8.00 -40.42 3.58
C VAL A 27 7.00 -41.13 2.67
N ARG A 28 7.38 -41.48 1.44
CA ARG A 28 6.53 -42.26 0.52
C ARG A 28 6.10 -43.61 1.14
N GLY A 29 7.03 -44.38 1.69
CA GLY A 29 6.72 -45.67 2.31
C GLY A 29 5.80 -45.58 3.53
N VAL A 30 5.87 -44.48 4.29
CA VAL A 30 4.95 -44.22 5.41
C VAL A 30 3.57 -43.76 4.90
N LEU A 31 3.54 -42.91 3.87
CA LEU A 31 2.29 -42.41 3.25
C LEU A 31 1.53 -43.52 2.52
N GLU A 32 2.23 -44.43 1.84
CA GLU A 32 1.63 -45.58 1.12
C GLU A 32 1.28 -46.74 2.05
N GLY A 33 1.95 -46.85 3.21
CA GLY A 33 1.71 -47.91 4.19
C GLY A 33 0.45 -47.74 5.05
N THR A 34 -0.22 -46.58 4.99
CA THR A 34 -1.43 -46.28 5.79
C THR A 34 -2.74 -46.73 5.14
N ASP A 35 -2.71 -47.33 3.94
CA ASP A 35 -3.90 -47.74 3.19
C ASP A 35 -4.48 -49.12 3.61
N GLY A 36 -3.87 -49.79 4.60
CA GLY A 36 -4.33 -51.07 5.12
C GLY A 36 -5.16 -50.94 6.41
N GLU A 37 -6.48 -51.06 6.29
CA GLU A 37 -7.45 -51.31 7.37
C GLU A 37 -7.72 -50.18 8.39
N TRP A 38 -8.29 -49.04 7.94
CA TRP A 38 -9.34 -48.35 8.69
C TRP A 38 -10.18 -47.43 7.79
N GLY A 39 -11.03 -48.04 6.95
CA GLY A 39 -12.02 -47.31 6.16
C GLY A 39 -13.16 -46.75 7.03
N ALA A 40 -12.88 -45.74 7.87
CA ALA A 40 -13.90 -44.95 8.57
C ALA A 40 -13.42 -43.63 9.20
N LEU A 41 -12.21 -43.11 8.90
CA LEU A 41 -11.79 -41.76 9.29
C LEU A 41 -11.11 -41.10 8.09
N GLY A 42 -11.58 -39.90 7.74
CA GLY A 42 -11.08 -39.10 6.63
C GLY A 42 -9.65 -38.56 6.85
N PRO A 43 -9.29 -37.41 6.24
CA PRO A 43 -7.92 -37.00 5.98
C PRO A 43 -7.19 -36.65 7.27
N SER A 44 -6.55 -37.61 7.94
CA SER A 44 -5.75 -37.29 9.12
C SER A 44 -4.53 -38.19 9.26
N ILE A 45 -3.54 -37.96 8.41
CA ILE A 45 -2.19 -37.88 8.96
C ILE A 45 -2.21 -36.64 9.86
N THR A 46 -2.22 -36.89 11.16
CA THR A 46 -2.34 -35.83 12.15
C THR A 46 -1.03 -35.04 12.20
N VAL A 47 -1.10 -33.75 12.54
CA VAL A 47 0.09 -32.91 12.80
C VAL A 47 1.03 -33.60 13.80
N SER A 48 0.49 -34.44 14.70
CA SER A 48 1.28 -35.25 15.64
C SER A 48 2.11 -36.35 14.97
N ASP A 49 1.66 -36.96 13.88
CA ASP A 49 2.43 -37.99 13.16
C ASP A 49 3.59 -37.35 12.40
N VAL A 50 3.34 -36.22 11.73
CA VAL A 50 4.39 -35.46 11.03
C VAL A 50 5.36 -34.81 12.02
N ALA A 51 4.87 -34.29 13.15
CA ALA A 51 5.71 -33.81 14.24
C ALA A 51 6.48 -34.96 14.92
N ALA A 52 5.95 -36.18 14.94
CA ALA A 52 6.69 -37.36 15.39
C ALA A 52 7.81 -37.71 14.42
N HIS A 53 7.62 -37.52 13.10
CA HIS A 53 8.69 -37.62 12.11
C HIS A 53 9.75 -36.53 12.30
N GLY A 54 9.35 -35.26 12.47
CA GLY A 54 10.26 -34.16 12.82
C GLY A 54 11.08 -34.46 14.09
N ARG A 55 10.44 -35.03 15.12
CA ARG A 55 11.11 -35.48 16.36
C ARG A 55 11.99 -36.72 16.16
N LEU A 56 11.59 -37.68 15.33
CA LEU A 56 12.40 -38.86 14.97
C LEU A 56 13.66 -38.45 14.20
N LEU A 57 13.53 -37.45 13.33
CA LEU A 57 14.61 -36.81 12.58
C LEU A 57 15.53 -36.00 13.51
N GLY A 58 14.97 -35.28 14.49
CA GLY A 58 15.72 -34.66 15.59
C GLY A 58 16.44 -35.67 16.50
N CYS A 59 15.92 -36.90 16.63
CA CYS A 59 16.55 -37.98 17.39
C CYS A 59 17.72 -38.64 16.65
N ALA A 60 17.64 -38.80 15.32
CA ALA A 60 18.75 -39.28 14.49
C ALA A 60 20.03 -38.41 14.67
N ARG A 61 19.83 -37.11 14.92
CA ARG A 61 20.90 -36.13 15.16
C ARG A 61 21.58 -36.25 16.53
N ARG A 62 20.90 -36.70 17.58
CA ARG A 62 21.51 -36.84 18.94
C ARG A 62 22.61 -37.93 19.00
N GLN A 63 22.75 -38.72 17.95
CA GLN A 63 23.71 -39.82 17.86
C GLN A 63 24.93 -39.51 16.97
N ALA A 64 24.98 -38.33 16.32
CA ALA A 64 26.04 -37.96 15.40
C ALA A 64 27.18 -37.16 16.07
N VAL A 65 28.43 -37.45 15.68
CA VAL A 65 29.67 -36.75 16.10
C VAL A 65 29.70 -35.33 15.48
N PRO A 66 30.20 -34.29 16.17
CA PRO A 66 30.03 -32.89 15.79
C PRO A 66 30.56 -32.49 14.39
N SER A 67 31.56 -33.18 13.83
CA SER A 67 32.12 -32.86 12.50
C SER A 67 31.39 -33.53 11.33
N GLU A 68 30.87 -34.74 11.51
CA GLU A 68 30.08 -35.45 10.49
C GLU A 68 28.61 -34.98 10.48
N GLY A 69 28.11 -34.51 11.64
CA GLY A 69 26.75 -34.00 11.79
C GLY A 69 26.41 -32.79 10.91
N VAL A 70 27.40 -31.96 10.55
CA VAL A 70 27.19 -30.77 9.69
C VAL A 70 26.99 -31.15 8.22
N LEU A 71 27.81 -32.07 7.68
CA LEU A 71 27.67 -32.56 6.30
C LEU A 71 26.36 -33.33 6.13
N ILE A 72 26.01 -34.15 7.12
CA ILE A 72 24.73 -34.84 7.23
C ILE A 72 23.56 -33.85 7.18
N LEU A 73 23.66 -32.75 7.93
CA LEU A 73 22.61 -31.74 7.98
C LEU A 73 22.45 -31.01 6.64
N VAL A 74 23.55 -30.74 5.93
CA VAL A 74 23.53 -30.11 4.59
C VAL A 74 22.88 -31.04 3.56
N SER A 75 23.26 -32.32 3.53
CA SER A 75 22.64 -33.28 2.60
C SER A 75 21.17 -33.54 2.92
N PHE A 76 20.78 -33.42 4.18
CA PHE A 76 19.40 -33.57 4.62
C PHE A 76 18.56 -32.32 4.32
N SER A 77 19.12 -31.12 4.50
CA SER A 77 18.40 -29.87 4.26
C SER A 77 18.07 -29.69 2.77
N LEU A 78 18.99 -30.06 1.88
CA LEU A 78 18.74 -30.11 0.44
C LEU A 78 17.59 -31.07 0.08
N GLN A 79 17.57 -32.27 0.68
CA GLN A 79 16.48 -33.21 0.45
C GLN A 79 15.11 -32.70 0.94
N ILE A 80 15.06 -31.89 2.01
CA ILE A 80 13.81 -31.26 2.46
C ILE A 80 13.31 -30.23 1.43
N LEU A 81 14.21 -29.44 0.85
CA LEU A 81 13.86 -28.48 -0.19
C LEU A 81 13.39 -29.21 -1.46
N ASP A 82 14.00 -30.33 -1.81
CA ASP A 82 13.57 -31.16 -2.95
C ASP A 82 12.13 -31.70 -2.78
N LEU A 83 11.69 -31.96 -1.54
CA LEU A 83 10.31 -32.39 -1.26
C LEU A 83 9.26 -31.32 -1.61
N LEU A 84 9.61 -30.03 -1.60
CA LEU A 84 8.72 -28.94 -1.98
C LEU A 84 8.42 -28.90 -3.49
N HIS A 85 9.23 -29.61 -4.29
CA HIS A 85 9.20 -29.58 -5.75
C HIS A 85 8.61 -30.85 -6.37
N ILE A 86 8.09 -31.78 -5.57
CA ILE A 86 7.51 -33.03 -6.08
C ILE A 86 6.22 -32.73 -6.86
N GLN A 87 6.20 -33.07 -8.15
CA GLN A 87 5.10 -32.76 -9.08
C GLN A 87 3.90 -33.73 -9.03
N ASP A 88 3.99 -34.81 -8.25
CA ASP A 88 2.94 -35.83 -8.16
C ASP A 88 1.67 -35.27 -7.51
N LYS A 89 0.61 -35.03 -8.29
CA LYS A 89 -0.60 -34.31 -7.85
C LYS A 89 -1.28 -34.88 -6.60
N VAL A 90 -1.18 -36.19 -6.36
CA VAL A 90 -1.85 -36.84 -5.22
C VAL A 90 -1.01 -36.75 -3.95
N ALA A 91 0.30 -36.95 -4.07
CA ALA A 91 1.22 -36.99 -2.94
C ALA A 91 1.91 -35.64 -2.65
N ALA A 92 1.94 -34.70 -3.60
CA ALA A 92 2.63 -33.41 -3.51
C ALA A 92 2.19 -32.59 -2.29
N ARG A 93 0.89 -32.55 -1.99
CA ARG A 93 0.38 -31.83 -0.81
C ARG A 93 0.88 -32.44 0.50
N GLN A 94 1.01 -33.76 0.55
CA GLN A 94 1.50 -34.46 1.73
C GLN A 94 3.01 -34.24 1.90
N PHE A 95 3.78 -34.34 0.80
CA PHE A 95 5.21 -34.05 0.81
C PHE A 95 5.50 -32.59 1.18
N GLN A 96 4.76 -31.63 0.62
CA GLN A 96 4.86 -30.22 0.99
C GLN A 96 4.57 -30.02 2.48
N ARG A 97 3.49 -30.61 3.00
CA ARG A 97 3.14 -30.48 4.42
C ARG A 97 4.25 -31.06 5.31
N VAL A 98 4.83 -32.20 4.95
CA VAL A 98 5.95 -32.80 5.69
C VAL A 98 7.20 -31.91 5.60
N ALA A 99 7.52 -31.37 4.43
CA ALA A 99 8.66 -30.48 4.24
C ALA A 99 8.52 -29.19 5.06
N THR A 100 7.39 -28.48 4.91
CA THR A 100 7.10 -27.24 5.65
C THR A 100 7.12 -27.47 7.16
N THR A 101 6.43 -28.50 7.66
CA THR A 101 6.40 -28.78 9.11
C THR A 101 7.77 -29.19 9.66
N THR A 102 8.58 -29.91 8.88
CA THR A 102 9.95 -30.28 9.28
C THR A 102 10.84 -29.05 9.36
N LEU A 103 10.77 -28.17 8.35
CA LEU A 103 11.50 -26.90 8.33
C LEU A 103 11.10 -26.03 9.52
N LEU A 104 9.80 -25.86 9.78
CA LEU A 104 9.29 -25.07 10.91
C LEU A 104 9.70 -25.68 12.26
N SER A 105 9.65 -27.01 12.40
CA SER A 105 10.12 -27.70 13.60
C SER A 105 11.62 -27.48 13.82
N MET A 106 12.43 -27.51 12.74
CA MET A 106 13.86 -27.23 12.82
C MET A 106 14.16 -25.77 13.18
N ALA A 107 13.40 -24.81 12.65
CA ALA A 107 13.51 -23.41 13.02
C ALA A 107 13.25 -23.18 14.52
N ARG A 108 12.29 -23.91 15.10
CA ARG A 108 11.95 -23.83 16.53
C ARG A 108 12.99 -24.52 17.43
N GLU A 109 13.48 -25.69 17.04
CA GLU A 109 14.40 -26.48 17.86
C GLU A 109 15.86 -26.02 17.76
N GLN A 110 16.28 -25.54 16.58
CA GLN A 110 17.67 -25.25 16.21
C GLN A 110 17.75 -24.07 15.22
N PRO A 111 17.49 -22.83 15.67
CA PRO A 111 17.31 -21.67 14.80
C PRO A 111 18.54 -21.37 13.92
N GLU A 112 19.75 -21.34 14.50
CA GLU A 112 20.98 -21.00 13.76
C GLU A 112 21.26 -21.93 12.57
N LEU A 113 20.90 -23.21 12.72
CA LEU A 113 21.14 -24.22 11.70
C LEU A 113 20.04 -24.25 10.64
N ALA A 114 18.80 -24.03 11.06
CA ALA A 114 17.70 -23.82 10.12
C ALA A 114 17.95 -22.58 9.26
N GLU A 115 18.45 -21.51 9.87
CA GLU A 115 18.82 -20.29 9.14
C GLU A 115 19.90 -20.57 8.09
N ARG A 116 21.03 -21.15 8.49
CA ARG A 116 22.17 -21.38 7.59
C ARG A 116 21.92 -22.40 6.48
N HIS A 117 21.17 -23.46 6.78
CA HIS A 117 21.09 -24.62 5.89
C HIS A 117 19.73 -24.83 5.22
N LEU A 118 18.67 -24.13 5.67
CA LEU A 118 17.34 -24.19 5.05
C LEU A 118 16.90 -22.81 4.55
N LEU A 119 16.85 -21.80 5.41
CA LEU A 119 16.32 -20.47 5.05
C LEU A 119 17.26 -19.72 4.11
N GLN A 120 18.56 -19.67 4.38
CA GLN A 120 19.52 -18.99 3.51
C GLN A 120 19.57 -19.58 2.10
N PRO A 121 19.61 -20.92 1.90
CA PRO A 121 19.51 -21.51 0.55
C PRO A 121 18.18 -21.22 -0.14
N LEU A 122 17.06 -21.29 0.59
CA LEU A 122 15.73 -21.00 0.04
C LEU A 122 15.62 -19.54 -0.43
N LEU A 123 16.22 -18.60 0.30
CA LEU A 123 16.22 -17.17 -0.01
C LEU A 123 17.39 -16.72 -0.89
N ALA A 124 18.34 -17.61 -1.19
CA ALA A 124 19.56 -17.29 -1.93
C ALA A 124 19.31 -16.64 -3.30
N PRO A 125 18.32 -17.07 -4.11
CA PRO A 125 18.04 -16.45 -5.41
C PRO A 125 17.65 -14.96 -5.26
N LEU A 126 16.83 -14.62 -4.28
CA LEU A 126 16.45 -13.22 -4.01
C LEU A 126 17.60 -12.41 -3.41
N ARG A 127 18.37 -13.00 -2.48
CA ARG A 127 19.54 -12.35 -1.88
C ARG A 127 20.61 -12.00 -2.90
N ARG A 128 20.84 -12.85 -3.91
CA ARG A 128 21.78 -12.54 -5.01
C ARG A 128 21.43 -11.25 -5.74
N GLY A 129 20.14 -10.92 -5.87
CA GLY A 129 19.68 -9.66 -6.48
C GLY A 129 19.88 -8.42 -5.61
N SER A 130 19.97 -8.57 -4.29
CA SER A 130 20.17 -7.46 -3.35
C SER A 130 21.64 -7.28 -2.96
N GLU A 131 22.32 -8.38 -2.65
CA GLU A 131 23.72 -8.44 -2.21
C GLU A 131 24.68 -8.59 -3.38
N ALA A 132 24.37 -8.02 -4.55
CA ALA A 132 25.22 -8.09 -5.73
C ALA A 132 26.62 -7.53 -5.38
N THR A 133 27.49 -8.42 -4.88
CA THR A 133 28.79 -8.06 -4.32
C THR A 133 29.56 -7.37 -5.43
N GLU A 134 30.02 -6.15 -5.18
CA GLU A 134 30.72 -5.29 -6.16
C GLU A 134 31.80 -6.08 -6.94
N LEU A 135 32.48 -7.03 -6.26
CA LEU A 135 33.50 -7.92 -6.82
C LEU A 135 33.01 -8.95 -7.86
N ALA A 136 31.72 -9.31 -7.89
CA ALA A 136 31.16 -10.27 -8.85
C ALA A 136 30.59 -9.58 -10.11
N LEU A 137 30.24 -8.29 -10.02
CA LEU A 137 29.72 -7.52 -11.15
C LEU A 137 30.81 -6.95 -12.06
N GLU A 138 32.03 -6.74 -11.55
CA GLU A 138 33.18 -6.28 -12.35
C GLU A 138 33.56 -7.23 -13.51
N GLY A 139 33.13 -8.51 -13.46
CA GLY A 139 33.39 -9.52 -14.49
C GLY A 139 32.18 -9.87 -15.38
N LEU A 140 31.00 -9.30 -15.11
CA LEU A 140 29.76 -9.65 -15.81
C LEU A 140 29.41 -8.59 -16.85
N THR A 141 29.19 -9.01 -18.09
CA THR A 141 28.73 -8.11 -19.16
C THR A 141 27.29 -7.65 -18.89
N ALA A 142 26.99 -6.40 -19.24
CA ALA A 142 25.62 -5.86 -19.23
C ALA A 142 24.67 -6.82 -19.96
N GLY A 143 23.49 -7.07 -19.39
CA GLY A 143 22.53 -8.04 -19.92
C GLY A 143 22.75 -9.49 -19.50
N SER A 144 23.77 -9.80 -18.68
CA SER A 144 23.97 -11.14 -18.13
C SER A 144 22.90 -11.49 -17.08
N VAL A 145 22.33 -12.69 -17.21
CA VAL A 145 21.29 -13.19 -16.31
C VAL A 145 21.92 -13.62 -14.99
N LEU A 146 21.61 -12.90 -13.91
CA LEU A 146 22.06 -13.20 -12.57
C LEU A 146 21.22 -14.30 -11.93
N VAL A 147 19.89 -14.23 -12.10
CA VAL A 147 18.94 -15.23 -11.61
C VAL A 147 17.95 -15.55 -12.73
N PRO A 148 17.92 -16.80 -13.22
CA PRO A 148 16.99 -17.20 -14.26
C PRO A 148 15.56 -17.29 -13.74
N GLU A 149 14.61 -17.16 -14.65
CA GLU A 149 13.17 -17.15 -14.34
C GLU A 149 12.71 -18.39 -13.56
N ALA A 150 13.13 -19.59 -13.96
CA ALA A 150 12.72 -20.83 -13.31
C ALA A 150 13.18 -20.89 -11.84
N GLU A 151 14.39 -20.41 -11.55
CA GLU A 151 14.92 -20.38 -10.18
C GLU A 151 14.21 -19.33 -9.33
N LEU A 152 13.92 -18.16 -9.90
CA LEU A 152 13.21 -17.09 -9.22
C LEU A 152 11.75 -17.48 -8.92
N GLY A 153 11.08 -18.10 -9.88
CA GLY A 153 9.71 -18.60 -9.73
C GLY A 153 9.61 -19.66 -8.63
N SER A 154 10.50 -20.66 -8.68
CA SER A 154 10.56 -21.72 -7.66
C SER A 154 10.83 -21.15 -6.26
N CYS A 155 11.73 -20.16 -6.16
CA CYS A 155 12.05 -19.49 -4.90
C CYS A 155 10.82 -18.80 -4.30
N VAL A 156 10.09 -18.01 -5.08
CA VAL A 156 8.89 -17.31 -4.60
C VAL A 156 7.79 -18.30 -4.20
N GLU A 157 7.60 -19.38 -4.98
CA GLU A 157 6.66 -20.44 -4.62
C GLU A 157 7.04 -21.14 -3.31
N ASP A 158 8.32 -21.44 -3.10
CA ASP A 158 8.79 -22.09 -1.88
C ASP A 158 8.63 -21.19 -0.66
N ILE A 159 8.88 -19.88 -0.80
CA ILE A 159 8.58 -18.91 0.24
C ILE A 159 7.07 -18.93 0.56
N LEU A 160 6.20 -18.92 -0.46
CA LEU A 160 4.76 -19.01 -0.25
C LEU A 160 4.37 -20.30 0.50
N LYS A 161 4.93 -21.46 0.11
CA LYS A 161 4.66 -22.76 0.74
C LYS A 161 5.16 -22.86 2.18
N VAL A 162 6.27 -22.19 2.52
CA VAL A 162 6.87 -22.26 3.85
C VAL A 162 6.31 -21.21 4.79
N PHE A 163 6.25 -19.96 4.37
CA PHE A 163 5.88 -18.83 5.23
C PHE A 163 4.35 -18.67 5.29
N VAL A 164 3.69 -18.55 4.14
CA VAL A 164 2.24 -18.28 4.09
C VAL A 164 1.43 -19.52 4.42
N VAL A 165 1.72 -20.66 3.77
CA VAL A 165 1.00 -21.92 4.02
C VAL A 165 1.39 -22.55 5.36
N GLY A 166 2.66 -22.44 5.76
CA GLY A 166 3.12 -22.90 7.07
C GLY A 166 2.64 -22.03 8.23
N ASN A 167 2.44 -20.74 7.98
CA ASN A 167 1.87 -19.74 8.87
C ASN A 167 2.47 -19.72 10.29
N ASP A 168 3.80 -19.72 10.36
CA ASP A 168 4.55 -19.62 11.61
C ASP A 168 5.19 -18.22 11.73
N SER A 169 4.80 -17.48 12.76
CA SER A 169 5.26 -16.10 13.01
C SER A 169 6.48 -16.04 13.95
N SER A 170 7.34 -17.06 13.96
CA SER A 170 8.57 -17.02 14.73
C SER A 170 9.49 -15.89 14.28
N SER A 171 10.18 -15.26 15.24
CA SER A 171 11.08 -14.12 14.98
C SER A 171 12.19 -14.45 13.98
N LEU A 172 12.67 -15.70 13.96
CA LEU A 172 13.65 -16.16 12.98
C LEU A 172 13.10 -16.08 11.55
N LEU A 173 11.87 -16.54 11.32
CA LEU A 173 11.25 -16.51 10.00
C LEU A 173 11.01 -15.09 9.54
N LEU A 174 10.40 -14.26 10.39
CA LEU A 174 10.16 -12.85 10.08
C LEU A 174 11.48 -12.11 9.78
N GLY A 175 12.51 -12.29 10.61
CA GLY A 175 13.83 -11.68 10.40
C GLY A 175 14.52 -12.16 9.11
N SER A 176 14.44 -13.46 8.80
CA SER A 176 14.99 -13.99 7.56
C SER A 176 14.28 -13.45 6.32
N LEU A 177 12.95 -13.36 6.36
CA LEU A 177 12.14 -12.85 5.25
C LEU A 177 12.37 -11.35 5.04
N GLN A 178 12.50 -10.57 6.12
CA GLN A 178 12.77 -9.13 6.08
C GLN A 178 13.98 -8.78 5.19
N SER A 179 15.01 -9.64 5.18
CA SER A 179 16.22 -9.44 4.35
C SER A 179 15.97 -9.46 2.84
N VAL A 180 14.85 -10.01 2.38
CA VAL A 180 14.52 -10.12 0.94
C VAL A 180 13.24 -9.35 0.54
N LEU A 181 12.51 -8.76 1.50
CA LEU A 181 11.22 -8.12 1.24
C LEU A 181 11.31 -7.00 0.21
N GLY A 182 12.41 -6.24 0.17
CA GLY A 182 12.60 -5.19 -0.83
C GLY A 182 12.69 -5.75 -2.26
N VAL A 183 13.32 -6.91 -2.44
CA VAL A 183 13.38 -7.61 -3.73
C VAL A 183 12.01 -8.20 -4.08
N VAL A 184 11.31 -8.80 -3.12
CA VAL A 184 9.94 -9.32 -3.32
C VAL A 184 8.97 -8.19 -3.71
N PHE A 185 9.09 -7.03 -3.07
CA PHE A 185 8.29 -5.86 -3.42
C PHE A 185 8.61 -5.34 -4.83
N SER A 186 9.90 -5.30 -5.20
CA SER A 186 10.31 -4.94 -6.57
C SER A 186 9.75 -5.92 -7.60
N LEU A 187 9.67 -7.22 -7.27
CA LEU A 187 9.03 -8.23 -8.12
C LEU A 187 7.53 -8.03 -8.20
N TYR A 188 6.87 -7.68 -7.09
CA TYR A 188 5.45 -7.37 -7.08
C TYR A 188 5.11 -6.15 -7.95
N SER A 189 5.87 -5.05 -7.83
CA SER A 189 5.66 -3.87 -8.67
C SER A 189 5.91 -4.19 -10.15
N PHE A 190 6.96 -4.96 -10.45
CA PHE A 190 7.25 -5.43 -11.80
C PHE A 190 6.14 -6.33 -12.37
N ALA A 191 5.64 -7.27 -11.58
CA ALA A 191 4.54 -8.18 -11.94
C ALA A 191 3.16 -7.48 -11.97
N LYS A 192 3.07 -6.23 -11.53
CA LYS A 192 1.88 -5.39 -11.70
C LYS A 192 1.91 -4.68 -13.05
N GLN A 193 3.07 -4.18 -13.46
CA GLN A 193 3.29 -3.58 -14.79
C GLN A 193 3.20 -4.63 -15.91
N ASN A 194 3.69 -5.84 -15.63
CA ASN A 194 3.77 -6.93 -16.58
C ASN A 194 2.78 -8.04 -16.20
N VAL A 195 2.14 -8.69 -17.18
CA VAL A 195 1.26 -9.83 -16.89
C VAL A 195 2.13 -11.01 -16.44
N SER A 196 2.28 -11.20 -15.13
CA SER A 196 3.10 -12.26 -14.55
C SER A 196 2.36 -13.10 -13.51
N TYR A 197 2.63 -14.41 -13.52
CA TYR A 197 2.10 -15.34 -12.51
C TYR A 197 2.63 -15.05 -11.10
N LEU A 198 3.72 -14.30 -10.98
CA LEU A 198 4.37 -13.93 -9.71
C LEU A 198 3.62 -12.87 -8.90
N ARG A 199 2.64 -12.17 -9.50
CA ARG A 199 1.91 -11.09 -8.82
C ARG A 199 1.26 -11.55 -7.51
N SER A 200 0.45 -12.63 -7.57
CA SER A 200 -0.28 -13.11 -6.39
C SER A 200 0.64 -13.71 -5.32
N PRO A 201 1.62 -14.58 -5.63
CA PRO A 201 2.57 -15.05 -4.62
C PRO A 201 3.34 -13.93 -3.93
N CYS A 202 3.83 -12.94 -4.66
CA CYS A 202 4.58 -11.82 -4.04
C CYS A 202 3.68 -10.98 -3.14
N GLN A 203 2.44 -10.71 -3.56
CA GLN A 203 1.46 -9.99 -2.75
C GLN A 203 1.13 -10.74 -1.46
N ASP A 204 0.86 -12.05 -1.54
CA ASP A 204 0.53 -12.87 -0.37
C ASP A 204 1.68 -12.92 0.65
N ILE A 205 2.93 -12.99 0.19
CA ILE A 205 4.11 -12.95 1.06
C ILE A 205 4.23 -11.61 1.77
N LEU A 206 4.06 -10.50 1.06
CA LEU A 206 4.12 -9.15 1.61
C LEU A 206 3.00 -8.93 2.64
N LEU A 207 1.77 -9.31 2.30
CA LEU A 207 0.62 -9.19 3.21
C LEU A 207 0.78 -10.07 4.44
N TRP A 208 1.26 -11.30 4.27
CA TRP A 208 1.51 -12.19 5.39
C TRP A 208 2.53 -11.60 6.37
N PHE A 209 3.63 -11.01 5.87
CA PHE A 209 4.60 -10.34 6.74
C PHE A 209 3.97 -9.17 7.48
N LEU A 210 3.27 -8.28 6.77
CA LEU A 210 2.63 -7.09 7.37
C LEU A 210 1.55 -7.44 8.41
N GLU A 211 0.86 -8.58 8.24
CA GLU A 211 -0.16 -9.05 9.17
C GLU A 211 0.43 -9.77 10.39
N LYS A 212 1.56 -10.48 10.23
CA LYS A 212 2.15 -11.31 11.30
C LYS A 212 3.27 -10.64 12.09
N ALA A 213 3.94 -9.64 11.52
CA ALA A 213 4.98 -8.90 12.21
C ALA A 213 4.38 -7.92 13.24
N GLU A 214 5.21 -7.48 14.18
CA GLU A 214 4.85 -6.41 15.11
C GLU A 214 4.65 -5.10 14.35
N GLN A 215 3.78 -4.22 14.86
CA GLN A 215 3.40 -2.98 14.20
C GLN A 215 4.63 -2.09 13.88
N GLU A 216 5.59 -1.99 14.80
CA GLU A 216 6.85 -1.24 14.60
C GLU A 216 7.70 -1.84 13.48
N GLN A 217 7.79 -3.18 13.41
CA GLN A 217 8.56 -3.87 12.37
C GLN A 217 7.88 -3.73 11.00
N SER A 218 6.55 -3.84 10.95
CA SER A 218 5.77 -3.60 9.73
C SER A 218 5.95 -2.17 9.21
N LEU A 219 5.95 -1.17 10.10
CA LEU A 219 6.20 0.23 9.73
C LEU A 219 7.62 0.45 9.22
N ALA A 220 8.65 -0.05 9.92
CA ALA A 220 10.03 0.06 9.47
C ALA A 220 10.27 -0.59 8.09
N VAL A 221 9.58 -1.71 7.82
CA VAL A 221 9.59 -2.34 6.50
C VAL A 221 8.89 -1.48 5.47
N LEU A 222 7.70 -0.93 5.75
CA LEU A 222 6.98 -0.03 4.83
C LEU A 222 7.80 1.22 4.50
N GLU A 223 8.51 1.80 5.48
CA GLU A 223 9.45 2.91 5.28
C GLU A 223 10.60 2.51 4.33
N GLY A 224 11.17 1.32 4.53
CA GLY A 224 12.22 0.79 3.67
C GLY A 224 11.72 0.50 2.24
N LEU A 225 10.52 -0.06 2.12
CA LEU A 225 9.86 -0.26 0.83
C LEU A 225 9.58 1.09 0.16
N ALA A 226 9.14 2.10 0.90
CA ALA A 226 8.90 3.46 0.39
C ALA A 226 10.20 4.24 0.08
N ARG A 227 11.38 3.66 0.32
CA ARG A 227 12.71 4.28 0.17
C ARG A 227 12.93 5.50 1.07
N LEU A 228 12.19 5.58 2.18
CA LEU A 228 12.38 6.60 3.22
C LEU A 228 13.50 6.22 4.19
N SER A 229 13.74 4.92 4.36
CA SER A 229 14.79 4.39 5.22
C SER A 229 15.62 3.30 4.50
N SER A 230 16.83 3.05 4.98
CA SER A 230 17.73 2.01 4.45
C SER A 230 17.57 0.66 5.16
N HIS A 231 16.46 0.45 5.89
CA HIS A 231 16.25 -0.72 6.73
C HIS A 231 15.97 -2.02 5.97
N VAL A 232 15.51 -1.93 4.72
CA VAL A 232 15.17 -3.08 3.90
C VAL A 232 16.12 -3.14 2.69
N PRO A 233 16.85 -4.25 2.49
CA PRO A 233 17.66 -4.44 1.30
C PRO A 233 16.78 -4.42 0.04
N THR A 234 17.03 -3.45 -0.84
CA THR A 234 16.36 -3.33 -2.14
C THR A 234 17.13 -4.06 -3.22
N LEU A 235 16.55 -4.15 -4.42
CA LEU A 235 17.26 -4.62 -5.60
C LEU A 235 18.47 -3.72 -5.85
N HIS A 236 19.63 -4.31 -6.11
CA HIS A 236 20.85 -3.54 -6.36
C HIS A 236 20.65 -2.58 -7.56
N PRO A 237 21.15 -1.33 -7.54
CA PRO A 237 20.93 -0.35 -8.61
C PRO A 237 21.40 -0.80 -10.00
N GLN A 238 22.39 -1.70 -10.03
CA GLN A 238 22.91 -2.31 -11.26
C GLN A 238 22.17 -3.59 -11.66
N CYS A 239 21.13 -3.99 -10.95
CA CYS A 239 20.28 -5.13 -11.30
C CYS A 239 18.91 -4.64 -11.76
N GLN A 240 18.38 -5.27 -12.81
CA GLN A 240 17.07 -4.96 -13.37
C GLN A 240 16.26 -6.24 -13.52
N LEU A 241 14.94 -6.11 -13.39
CA LEU A 241 13.99 -7.18 -13.65
C LEU A 241 13.60 -7.17 -15.12
N ARG A 242 13.62 -8.34 -15.76
CA ARG A 242 13.16 -8.54 -17.14
C ARG A 242 12.08 -9.60 -17.22
N VAL A 243 11.21 -9.46 -18.21
CA VAL A 243 10.16 -10.42 -18.49
C VAL A 243 10.82 -11.72 -18.95
N GLY A 244 10.46 -12.82 -18.28
CA GLY A 244 10.93 -14.15 -18.63
C GLY A 244 10.18 -14.74 -19.84
N SER A 245 10.71 -15.83 -20.38
CA SER A 245 10.09 -16.52 -21.52
C SER A 245 8.78 -17.23 -21.14
N GLU A 246 8.62 -17.62 -19.88
CA GLU A 246 7.42 -18.31 -19.38
C GLU A 246 6.40 -17.36 -18.69
N GLY A 247 6.57 -16.04 -18.86
CA GLY A 247 5.69 -15.03 -18.26
C GLY A 247 6.03 -14.69 -16.80
N GLY A 248 7.18 -15.11 -16.30
CA GLY A 248 7.76 -14.76 -15.00
C GLY A 248 8.71 -13.57 -15.10
N ALA A 249 9.63 -13.48 -14.13
CA ALA A 249 10.67 -12.45 -14.08
C ALA A 249 12.05 -13.09 -13.95
N ALA A 250 13.07 -12.46 -14.53
CA ALA A 250 14.48 -12.81 -14.35
C ALA A 250 15.26 -11.59 -13.85
N ILE A 251 16.28 -11.80 -13.02
CA ILE A 251 17.18 -10.74 -12.55
C ILE A 251 18.39 -10.69 -13.47
N VAL A 252 18.65 -9.53 -14.05
CA VAL A 252 19.70 -9.31 -15.05
C VAL A 252 20.55 -8.11 -14.66
N VAL A 253 21.85 -8.14 -14.99
CA VAL A 253 22.71 -6.97 -14.83
C VAL A 253 22.26 -5.86 -15.78
N GLY A 254 21.94 -4.70 -15.23
CA GLY A 254 21.39 -3.55 -15.91
C GLY A 254 22.26 -3.11 -17.09
N GLU A 255 21.61 -2.80 -18.19
CA GLU A 255 22.25 -2.21 -19.36
C GLU A 255 22.30 -0.70 -19.18
N THR A 256 23.43 -0.08 -19.54
CA THR A 256 23.51 1.37 -19.65
C THR A 256 22.65 1.80 -20.82
N ILE A 257 21.50 2.39 -20.54
CA ILE A 257 20.61 2.96 -21.56
C ILE A 257 21.40 4.08 -22.25
N SER A 258 21.52 4.02 -23.58
CA SER A 258 22.30 4.99 -24.36
C SER A 258 21.60 6.35 -24.51
N ASP A 259 20.31 6.41 -24.18
CA ASP A 259 19.47 7.59 -24.28
C ASP A 259 19.07 8.05 -22.87
N GLU A 260 19.50 9.25 -22.51
CA GLU A 260 19.28 9.84 -21.20
C GLU A 260 17.79 10.15 -20.96
N ASP A 261 17.04 10.51 -22.00
CA ASP A 261 15.62 10.88 -21.89
C ASP A 261 14.76 9.63 -21.66
N GLU A 262 15.05 8.55 -22.37
CA GLU A 262 14.41 7.25 -22.18
C GLU A 262 14.72 6.68 -20.79
N ALA A 263 15.97 6.83 -20.32
CA ALA A 263 16.37 6.42 -18.98
C ALA A 263 15.60 7.20 -17.90
N LEU A 264 15.39 8.50 -18.10
CA LEU A 264 14.63 9.33 -17.17
C LEU A 264 13.15 8.95 -17.14
N TYR A 265 12.54 8.73 -18.31
CA TYR A 265 11.15 8.29 -18.41
C TYR A 265 10.91 6.94 -17.71
N GLN A 266 11.81 5.96 -17.92
CA GLN A 266 11.71 4.66 -17.27
C GLN A 266 11.86 4.78 -15.74
N LYS A 267 12.77 5.62 -15.25
CA LYS A 267 12.94 5.87 -13.81
C LYS A 267 11.67 6.44 -13.18
N ILE A 268 11.10 7.49 -13.76
CA ILE A 268 9.87 8.12 -13.26
C ILE A 268 8.70 7.12 -13.29
N SER A 269 8.54 6.39 -14.39
CA SER A 269 7.48 5.38 -14.52
C SER A 269 7.60 4.26 -13.48
N LEU A 270 8.84 3.82 -13.20
CA LEU A 270 9.11 2.82 -12.15
C LEU A 270 8.80 3.36 -10.77
N GLU A 271 9.23 4.59 -10.45
CA GLU A 271 8.96 5.24 -9.16
C GLU A 271 7.47 5.46 -8.92
N GLN A 272 6.74 5.91 -9.94
CA GLN A 272 5.30 6.05 -9.86
C GLN A 272 4.61 4.72 -9.60
N CYS A 273 4.94 3.69 -10.36
CA CYS A 273 4.36 2.36 -10.15
C CYS A 273 4.72 1.77 -8.79
N HIS A 274 5.93 2.05 -8.30
CA HIS A 274 6.38 1.65 -6.97
C HIS A 274 5.48 2.23 -5.88
N VAL A 275 5.16 3.53 -5.95
CA VAL A 275 4.22 4.19 -5.02
C VAL A 275 2.81 3.62 -5.15
N GLU A 276 2.29 3.48 -6.37
CA GLU A 276 0.95 2.91 -6.60
C GLU A 276 0.82 1.47 -6.09
N SER A 277 1.89 0.68 -6.23
CA SER A 277 1.95 -0.70 -5.72
C SER A 277 1.94 -0.73 -4.18
N LEU A 278 2.63 0.22 -3.54
CA LEU A 278 2.63 0.34 -2.08
C LEU A 278 1.25 0.72 -1.55
N VAL A 279 0.59 1.70 -2.17
CA VAL A 279 -0.77 2.13 -1.78
C VAL A 279 -1.78 1.00 -1.99
N GLU A 280 -1.69 0.26 -3.09
CA GLU A 280 -2.54 -0.92 -3.31
C GLU A 280 -2.30 -1.97 -2.21
N LEU A 281 -1.04 -2.26 -1.84
CA LEU A 281 -0.73 -3.19 -0.75
C LEU A 281 -1.35 -2.73 0.57
N LEU A 282 -1.23 -1.44 0.92
CA LEU A 282 -1.82 -0.86 2.12
C LEU A 282 -3.35 -0.93 2.12
N SER A 283 -3.99 -0.82 0.95
CA SER A 283 -5.45 -0.95 0.83
C SER A 283 -5.96 -2.34 1.24
N HIS A 284 -5.11 -3.38 1.18
CA HIS A 284 -5.44 -4.72 1.65
C HIS A 284 -5.19 -4.89 3.17
N CYS A 285 -4.47 -3.96 3.82
CA CYS A 285 -4.13 -3.98 5.24
C CYS A 285 -5.05 -3.12 6.13
N GLN A 286 -6.24 -2.71 5.67
CA GLN A 286 -7.11 -1.76 6.40
C GLN A 286 -7.45 -2.15 7.85
N LYS A 287 -7.46 -3.46 8.17
CA LYS A 287 -7.84 -3.96 9.50
C LYS A 287 -6.76 -3.76 10.57
N SER A 288 -5.50 -3.54 10.19
CA SER A 288 -4.38 -3.46 11.14
C SER A 288 -4.08 -2.03 11.59
N GLY A 289 -4.72 -1.02 11.02
CA GLY A 289 -4.41 0.40 11.29
C GLY A 289 -3.09 0.88 10.66
N LEU A 290 -2.29 -0.03 10.07
CA LEU A 290 -0.94 0.27 9.53
C LEU A 290 -0.94 1.39 8.48
N ALA A 291 -1.97 1.45 7.64
CA ALA A 291 -2.06 2.50 6.61
C ALA A 291 -2.18 3.90 7.23
N GLY A 292 -2.89 4.03 8.35
CA GLY A 292 -2.99 5.27 9.11
C GLY A 292 -1.68 5.67 9.76
N ASP A 293 -1.00 4.73 10.41
CA ASP A 293 0.29 4.99 11.04
C ASP A 293 1.36 5.37 10.02
N PHE A 294 1.39 4.68 8.87
CA PHE A 294 2.31 5.00 7.77
C PHE A 294 2.00 6.37 7.15
N PHE A 295 0.72 6.72 7.00
CA PHE A 295 0.33 8.05 6.53
C PHE A 295 0.78 9.15 7.51
N ILE A 296 0.57 8.95 8.81
CA ILE A 296 1.03 9.87 9.86
C ILE A 296 2.56 9.99 9.83
N HIS A 297 3.28 8.89 9.63
CA HIS A 297 4.73 8.90 9.46
C HIS A 297 5.14 9.75 8.25
N CYS A 298 4.50 9.57 7.08
CA CYS A 298 4.77 10.40 5.90
C CYS A 298 4.53 11.91 6.16
N LEU A 299 3.54 12.27 6.98
CA LEU A 299 3.30 13.67 7.37
C LEU A 299 4.38 14.23 8.31
N LYS A 300 4.87 13.41 9.24
CA LYS A 300 5.99 13.77 10.13
C LYS A 300 7.27 13.97 9.31
N GLU A 301 7.54 13.06 8.38
CA GLU A 301 8.63 13.15 7.40
C GLU A 301 8.52 14.40 6.52
N LEU A 302 7.33 14.72 6.02
CA LEU A 302 7.10 15.94 5.24
C LEU A 302 7.45 17.19 6.05
N THR A 303 7.07 17.21 7.32
CA THR A 303 7.36 18.33 8.23
C THR A 303 8.87 18.48 8.46
N GLN A 304 9.59 17.36 8.59
CA GLN A 304 11.05 17.36 8.71
C GLN A 304 11.73 17.86 7.44
N VAL A 305 11.33 17.35 6.26
CA VAL A 305 11.95 17.72 4.99
C VAL A 305 11.72 19.21 4.68
N VAL A 306 10.56 19.77 5.02
CA VAL A 306 10.31 21.22 4.88
C VAL A 306 11.20 22.03 5.83
N ALA A 307 11.39 21.58 7.07
CA ALA A 307 12.28 22.24 8.02
C ALA A 307 13.75 22.26 7.54
N GLU A 308 14.21 21.15 6.96
CA GLU A 308 15.55 21.01 6.41
C GLU A 308 15.78 21.90 5.18
N ASP A 309 14.73 22.15 4.38
CA ASP A 309 14.78 23.00 3.18
C ASP A 309 14.89 24.49 3.55
N GLU A 310 14.14 24.95 4.55
CA GLU A 310 14.21 26.35 5.07
C GLU A 310 15.51 26.63 5.83
N ALA A 311 16.10 25.62 6.48
CA ALA A 311 17.38 25.75 7.18
C ALA A 311 18.59 25.72 6.23
N ALA A 312 18.41 25.27 4.98
CA ALA A 312 19.50 25.19 4.01
C ALA A 312 19.82 26.60 3.43
N PRO A 313 21.10 26.94 3.24
CA PRO A 313 21.47 28.18 2.58
C PRO A 313 20.93 28.20 1.15
N ASN A 314 20.26 29.28 0.77
CA ASN A 314 19.70 29.48 -0.56
C ASN A 314 20.75 29.16 -1.66
N PRO A 315 20.45 28.28 -2.63
CA PRO A 315 21.39 27.92 -3.70
C PRO A 315 21.65 29.08 -4.68
N THR A 316 20.95 30.20 -4.53
CA THR A 316 21.01 31.35 -5.44
C THR A 316 22.20 32.29 -5.19
N VAL A 317 23.03 32.10 -4.18
CA VAL A 317 24.03 33.11 -3.77
C VAL A 317 25.50 32.76 -4.03
N GLU A 318 25.91 31.50 -4.17
CA GLU A 318 27.36 31.18 -4.30
C GLU A 318 27.63 30.09 -5.37
N PRO A 319 28.15 30.43 -6.56
CA PRO A 319 28.57 29.48 -7.58
C PRO A 319 29.93 28.84 -7.23
N GLY A 320 30.01 28.18 -6.08
CA GLY A 320 31.23 27.56 -5.55
C GLY A 320 31.02 26.35 -4.64
N GLY A 321 29.79 25.83 -4.53
CA GLY A 321 29.48 24.67 -3.69
C GLY A 321 30.26 23.42 -4.10
N SER A 322 30.67 22.62 -3.12
CA SER A 322 31.38 21.36 -3.37
C SER A 322 30.45 20.34 -4.06
N LEU A 323 30.99 19.41 -4.86
CA LEU A 323 30.21 18.34 -5.51
C LEU A 323 29.32 17.59 -4.51
N LEU A 324 29.84 17.38 -3.29
CA LEU A 324 29.13 16.75 -2.18
C LEU A 324 27.91 17.55 -1.70
N GLU A 325 27.98 18.88 -1.70
CA GLU A 325 26.84 19.74 -1.35
C GLU A 325 25.73 19.65 -2.41
N LEU A 326 26.12 19.55 -3.69
CA LEU A 326 25.18 19.39 -4.78
C LEU A 326 24.47 18.02 -4.70
N GLU A 327 25.21 16.93 -4.50
CA GLU A 327 24.64 15.58 -4.30
C GLU A 327 23.71 15.53 -3.09
N GLN A 328 24.07 16.16 -1.98
CA GLN A 328 23.22 16.24 -0.79
C GLN A 328 21.95 17.05 -1.06
N SER A 329 22.04 18.16 -1.78
CA SER A 329 20.87 18.97 -2.14
C SER A 329 19.91 18.21 -3.06
N GLN A 330 20.45 17.46 -4.03
CA GLN A 330 19.67 16.62 -4.93
C GLN A 330 19.00 15.46 -4.19
N ALA A 331 19.71 14.81 -3.26
CA ALA A 331 19.15 13.76 -2.42
C ALA A 331 18.00 14.27 -1.53
N ARG A 332 18.15 15.47 -0.94
CA ARG A 332 17.09 16.12 -0.15
C ARG A 332 15.87 16.46 -1.00
N GLN A 333 16.06 17.04 -2.17
CA GLN A 333 14.97 17.34 -3.11
C GLN A 333 14.27 16.06 -3.59
N GLY A 334 15.03 15.00 -3.89
CA GLY A 334 14.49 13.68 -4.22
C GLY A 334 13.61 13.13 -3.09
N ARG A 335 14.09 13.16 -1.85
CA ARG A 335 13.30 12.76 -0.67
C ARG A 335 12.04 13.60 -0.51
N LYS A 336 12.10 14.92 -0.72
CA LYS A 336 10.93 15.82 -0.68
C LYS A 336 9.87 15.41 -1.69
N LEU A 337 10.26 15.17 -2.94
CA LEU A 337 9.36 14.76 -4.01
C LEU A 337 8.72 13.40 -3.71
N LEU A 338 9.51 12.43 -3.24
CA LEU A 338 9.02 11.11 -2.85
C LEU A 338 7.99 11.19 -1.73
N VAL A 339 8.27 11.95 -0.66
CA VAL A 339 7.33 12.12 0.46
C VAL A 339 6.03 12.80 -0.01
N LEU A 340 6.13 13.84 -0.85
CA LEU A 340 4.95 14.50 -1.42
C LEU A 340 4.13 13.55 -2.29
N GLN A 341 4.79 12.75 -3.13
CA GLN A 341 4.13 11.76 -3.98
C GLN A 341 3.44 10.67 -3.16
N LEU A 342 4.08 10.19 -2.09
CA LEU A 342 3.49 9.22 -1.16
C LEU A 342 2.26 9.78 -0.46
N VAL A 343 2.34 11.00 0.09
CA VAL A 343 1.20 11.66 0.74
C VAL A 343 0.05 11.85 -0.26
N ALA A 344 0.33 12.31 -1.48
CA ALA A 344 -0.67 12.47 -2.52
C ALA A 344 -1.35 11.12 -2.87
N ALA A 345 -0.56 10.08 -3.13
CA ALA A 345 -1.07 8.77 -3.49
C ALA A 345 -1.88 8.11 -2.35
N LEU A 346 -1.47 8.30 -1.09
CA LEU A 346 -2.22 7.82 0.07
C LEU A 346 -3.55 8.56 0.24
N CYS A 347 -3.58 9.87 0.00
CA CYS A 347 -4.81 10.66 0.01
C CYS A 347 -5.81 10.20 -1.05
N GLU A 348 -5.33 9.79 -2.23
CA GLU A 348 -6.18 9.28 -3.31
C GLU A 348 -6.63 7.82 -3.07
N GLY A 349 -5.75 6.98 -2.55
CA GLY A 349 -5.97 5.53 -2.50
C GLY A 349 -6.57 4.96 -1.21
N VAL A 350 -6.53 5.68 -0.08
CA VAL A 350 -6.89 5.10 1.24
C VAL A 350 -8.01 5.88 1.97
N SER A 351 -8.61 6.90 1.34
CA SER A 351 -9.39 7.99 1.97
C SER A 351 -10.45 7.61 3.02
N ASP A 352 -11.17 6.50 2.86
CA ASP A 352 -12.38 6.25 3.66
C ASP A 352 -12.12 5.42 4.93
N THR A 353 -10.91 4.85 5.08
CA THR A 353 -10.56 3.91 6.17
C THR A 353 -9.16 4.12 6.75
N VAL A 354 -8.51 5.25 6.45
CA VAL A 354 -7.12 5.52 6.90
C VAL A 354 -6.97 5.44 8.42
N PHE A 355 -7.89 6.05 9.16
CA PHE A 355 -7.82 6.12 10.63
C PHE A 355 -8.83 5.18 11.26
N THR A 356 -8.31 4.27 12.08
CA THR A 356 -9.10 3.20 12.71
C THR A 356 -9.48 3.52 14.15
N ASP A 357 -8.71 4.36 14.83
CA ASP A 357 -8.93 4.72 16.24
C ASP A 357 -8.69 6.21 16.55
N ILE A 358 -9.08 6.62 17.76
CA ILE A 358 -8.93 8.00 18.22
C ILE A 358 -7.46 8.40 18.45
N VAL A 359 -6.58 7.41 18.67
CA VAL A 359 -5.14 7.66 18.85
C VAL A 359 -4.52 8.10 17.53
N GLN A 360 -4.81 7.40 16.43
CA GLN A 360 -4.38 7.78 15.09
C GLN A 360 -4.96 9.13 14.66
N VAL A 361 -6.24 9.39 14.93
CA VAL A 361 -6.84 10.70 14.68
C VAL A 361 -6.09 11.78 15.45
N GLN A 362 -5.79 11.56 16.74
CA GLN A 362 -5.01 12.49 17.53
C GLN A 362 -3.59 12.68 17.00
N GLU A 363 -2.89 11.62 16.61
CA GLU A 363 -1.53 11.71 16.07
C GLU A 363 -1.46 12.41 14.73
N PHE A 364 -2.44 12.16 13.85
CA PHE A 364 -2.62 12.90 12.61
C PHE A 364 -2.79 14.39 12.89
N LEU A 365 -3.71 14.74 13.79
CA LEU A 365 -3.95 16.13 14.17
C LEU A 365 -2.69 16.76 14.77
N ALA A 366 -1.98 16.05 15.66
CA ALA A 366 -0.73 16.54 16.23
C ALA A 366 0.31 16.81 15.15
N ALA A 367 0.46 15.93 14.15
CA ALA A 367 1.39 16.13 13.05
C ALA A 367 1.05 17.38 12.22
N VAL A 368 -0.24 17.59 11.90
CA VAL A 368 -0.71 18.78 11.15
C VAL A 368 -0.54 20.06 11.96
N LEU A 369 -0.94 20.07 13.24
CA LEU A 369 -0.80 21.23 14.12
C LEU A 369 0.67 21.59 14.36
N HIS A 370 1.53 20.59 14.60
CA HIS A 370 2.96 20.79 14.79
C HIS A 370 3.61 21.41 13.54
N ARG A 371 3.22 20.97 12.34
CA ARG A 371 3.67 21.60 11.10
C ARG A 371 3.28 23.07 11.03
N ALA A 372 2.04 23.40 11.39
CA ALA A 372 1.54 24.77 11.39
C ALA A 372 2.21 25.66 12.46
N CYS A 373 2.61 25.10 13.62
CA CYS A 373 3.43 25.80 14.60
C CYS A 373 4.84 26.10 14.07
N ALA A 374 5.49 25.09 13.47
CA ALA A 374 6.86 25.19 13.01
C ALA A 374 7.02 26.07 11.76
N HIS A 375 6.04 25.99 10.85
CA HIS A 375 6.02 26.71 9.58
C HIS A 375 4.67 27.40 9.43
N PRO A 376 4.46 28.56 10.07
CA PRO A 376 3.25 29.33 9.88
C PRO A 376 3.14 29.75 8.42
N ALA A 377 1.93 29.64 7.87
CA ALA A 377 1.61 29.90 6.47
C ALA A 377 2.14 31.27 5.99
N GLN A 378 3.27 31.27 5.29
CA GLN A 378 3.92 32.46 4.74
C GLN A 378 4.26 32.24 3.27
N GLY A 379 3.75 33.10 2.38
CA GLY A 379 4.05 33.06 0.94
C GLY A 379 2.96 32.44 0.04
N PRO A 380 3.31 32.13 -1.22
CA PRO A 380 2.38 31.57 -2.21
C PRO A 380 2.03 30.11 -1.86
N GLY A 381 0.89 29.92 -1.20
CA GLY A 381 0.45 28.62 -0.66
C GLY A 381 -0.23 28.73 0.70
N ALA A 382 -0.07 29.87 1.39
CA ALA A 382 -0.59 30.10 2.73
C ALA A 382 -2.11 29.84 2.88
N ALA A 383 -2.90 30.14 1.85
CA ALA A 383 -4.34 29.90 1.85
C ALA A 383 -4.68 28.40 1.87
N ALA A 384 -3.91 27.57 1.17
CA ALA A 384 -4.12 26.12 1.16
C ALA A 384 -3.73 25.50 2.51
N GLU A 385 -2.64 25.96 3.12
CA GLU A 385 -2.20 25.50 4.45
C GLU A 385 -3.17 25.90 5.55
N ALA A 386 -3.64 27.14 5.54
CA ALA A 386 -4.68 27.62 6.45
C ALA A 386 -5.98 26.79 6.30
N GLN A 387 -6.35 26.45 5.06
CA GLN A 387 -7.49 25.58 4.80
C GLN A 387 -7.27 24.14 5.32
N THR A 388 -6.08 23.55 5.14
CA THR A 388 -5.74 22.23 5.70
C THR A 388 -5.81 22.24 7.22
N LEU A 389 -5.29 23.28 7.86
CA LEU A 389 -5.33 23.47 9.31
C LEU A 389 -6.77 23.65 9.81
N ALA A 390 -7.57 24.47 9.14
CA ALA A 390 -8.98 24.67 9.46
C ALA A 390 -9.80 23.38 9.31
N MET A 391 -9.54 22.56 8.28
CA MET A 391 -10.17 21.25 8.13
C MET A 391 -9.76 20.28 9.24
N ALA A 392 -8.48 20.27 9.62
CA ALA A 392 -7.99 19.44 10.72
C ALA A 392 -8.63 19.84 12.06
N MET A 393 -8.67 21.13 12.38
CA MET A 393 -9.37 21.64 13.57
C MET A 393 -10.89 21.38 13.51
N GLY A 394 -11.49 21.48 12.33
CA GLY A 394 -12.90 21.12 12.11
C GLY A 394 -13.17 19.63 12.36
N LEU A 395 -12.23 18.73 12.06
CA LEU A 395 -12.33 17.32 12.40
C LEU A 395 -12.32 17.10 13.93
N VAL A 396 -11.47 17.82 14.67
CA VAL A 396 -11.49 17.83 16.15
C VAL A 396 -12.85 18.30 16.65
N ALA A 397 -13.33 19.41 16.09
CA ALA A 397 -14.61 19.99 16.45
C ALA A 397 -15.77 19.02 16.20
N ALA A 398 -15.77 18.31 15.06
CA ALA A 398 -16.76 17.29 14.74
C ALA A 398 -16.71 16.09 15.70
N VAL A 399 -15.51 15.61 16.03
CA VAL A 399 -15.31 14.53 17.01
C VAL A 399 -15.84 14.93 18.39
N LEU A 400 -15.56 16.16 18.84
CA LEU A 400 -16.09 16.73 20.09
C LEU A 400 -17.61 17.01 20.03
N GLY A 401 -18.12 17.35 18.84
CA GLY A 401 -19.53 17.60 18.54
C GLY A 401 -20.39 16.34 18.41
N GLY A 402 -19.81 15.15 18.60
CA GLY A 402 -20.53 13.88 18.65
C GLY A 402 -20.50 13.08 17.35
N ALA A 403 -19.63 13.41 16.39
CA ALA A 403 -19.39 12.57 15.21
C ALA A 403 -18.80 11.19 15.58
N ALA A 404 -18.16 11.07 16.74
CA ALA A 404 -17.68 9.81 17.32
C ALA A 404 -18.07 9.69 18.80
N GLN A 405 -18.33 8.46 19.26
CA GLN A 405 -18.62 8.20 20.68
C GLN A 405 -17.32 8.18 21.50
N LEU A 406 -17.00 9.31 22.13
CA LEU A 406 -15.83 9.45 22.99
C LEU A 406 -16.07 8.90 24.39
N LYS A 407 -15.12 8.11 24.89
CA LYS A 407 -15.03 7.67 26.29
C LYS A 407 -14.19 8.66 27.10
N SER A 408 -14.28 8.58 28.43
CA SER A 408 -13.46 9.40 29.33
C SER A 408 -11.95 9.16 29.15
N SER A 409 -11.53 7.96 28.74
CA SER A 409 -10.16 7.62 28.36
C SER A 409 -9.67 8.40 27.14
N ASP A 410 -10.56 8.69 26.19
CA ASP A 410 -10.20 9.24 24.88
C ASP A 410 -9.84 10.73 25.00
N PHE A 411 -10.44 11.41 25.99
CA PHE A 411 -10.04 12.77 26.35
C PHE A 411 -8.62 12.85 26.94
N VAL A 412 -8.08 11.77 27.51
CA VAL A 412 -6.66 11.74 27.94
C VAL A 412 -5.74 11.80 26.71
N VAL A 413 -6.15 11.14 25.63
CA VAL A 413 -5.43 11.14 24.35
C VAL A 413 -5.55 12.53 23.70
N LEU A 414 -6.78 13.07 23.57
CA LEU A 414 -7.01 14.40 22.99
C LEU A 414 -6.32 15.53 23.76
N LYS A 415 -6.14 15.41 25.08
CA LYS A 415 -5.40 16.38 25.90
C LYS A 415 -3.94 16.58 25.44
N ARG A 416 -3.36 15.63 24.71
CA ARG A 416 -2.03 15.78 24.11
C ARG A 416 -1.97 16.87 23.03
N LEU A 417 -3.11 17.27 22.45
CA LEU A 417 -3.21 18.35 21.47
C LEU A 417 -3.20 19.74 22.10
N VAL A 418 -3.52 19.85 23.39
CA VAL A 418 -3.70 21.14 24.08
C VAL A 418 -2.45 22.03 24.00
N PRO A 419 -1.21 21.55 24.23
CA PRO A 419 -0.03 22.40 24.11
C PRO A 419 0.15 23.00 22.71
N LEU A 420 -0.13 22.22 21.66
CA LEU A 420 -0.02 22.67 20.26
C LEU A 420 -1.12 23.67 19.91
N LEU A 421 -2.35 23.45 20.39
CA LEU A 421 -3.45 24.38 20.20
C LEU A 421 -3.23 25.71 20.96
N GLU A 422 -2.67 25.65 22.18
CA GLU A 422 -2.27 26.84 22.94
C GLU A 422 -1.18 27.64 22.21
N GLU A 423 -0.19 26.96 21.63
CA GLU A 423 0.84 27.60 20.82
C GLU A 423 0.25 28.28 19.58
N LEU A 424 -0.56 27.57 18.79
CA LEU A 424 -1.24 28.12 17.61
C LEU A 424 -2.13 29.32 17.94
N SER A 425 -2.82 29.29 19.08
CA SER A 425 -3.67 30.40 19.53
C SER A 425 -2.88 31.71 19.73
N ARG A 426 -1.56 31.63 19.95
CA ARG A 426 -0.69 32.78 20.21
C ARG A 426 0.14 33.20 19.00
N THR A 427 0.58 32.25 18.19
CA THR A 427 1.62 32.48 17.16
C THR A 427 1.08 32.55 15.74
N TYR A 428 -0.10 31.96 15.45
CA TYR A 428 -0.58 31.82 14.07
C TYR A 428 -1.10 33.16 13.51
N PRO A 429 -0.86 33.53 12.23
CA PRO A 429 -1.19 34.86 11.71
C PRO A 429 -2.69 35.15 11.54
N GLU A 430 -3.55 34.13 11.48
CA GLU A 430 -4.98 34.27 11.20
C GLU A 430 -5.84 34.26 12.48
N PRO A 431 -6.68 35.28 12.73
CA PRO A 431 -7.41 35.43 14.00
C PRO A 431 -8.52 34.39 14.20
N LEU A 432 -9.16 33.95 13.12
CA LEU A 432 -10.24 32.95 13.19
C LEU A 432 -9.70 31.57 13.58
N THR A 433 -8.50 31.25 13.10
CA THR A 433 -7.74 30.06 13.48
C THR A 433 -7.30 30.13 14.95
N GLN A 434 -6.85 31.30 15.44
CA GLN A 434 -6.51 31.49 16.85
C GLN A 434 -7.71 31.29 17.80
N GLU A 435 -8.87 31.88 17.45
CA GLU A 435 -10.10 31.76 18.22
C GLU A 435 -10.55 30.29 18.29
N LEU A 436 -10.62 29.61 17.15
CA LEU A 436 -11.01 28.20 17.08
C LEU A 436 -10.03 27.30 17.87
N ALA A 437 -8.72 27.56 17.81
CA ALA A 437 -7.74 26.80 18.60
C ALA A 437 -7.97 26.99 20.12
N SER A 438 -8.26 28.23 20.56
CA SER A 438 -8.55 28.53 21.96
C SER A 438 -9.84 27.85 22.46
N ASP A 439 -10.87 27.82 21.61
CA ASP A 439 -12.15 27.20 21.92
C ASP A 439 -12.07 25.68 21.95
N LEU A 440 -11.25 25.08 21.07
CA LEU A 440 -10.94 23.65 21.10
C LEU A 440 -10.17 23.26 22.37
N CYS A 441 -9.23 24.08 22.84
CA CYS A 441 -8.57 23.85 24.13
C CYS A 441 -9.58 23.77 25.28
N ILE A 442 -10.53 24.71 25.33
CA ILE A 442 -11.58 24.75 26.35
C ILE A 442 -12.48 23.51 26.23
N ALA A 443 -12.92 23.16 25.03
CA ALA A 443 -13.77 22.01 24.79
C ALA A 443 -13.08 20.68 25.18
N ILE A 444 -11.79 20.50 24.86
CA ILE A 444 -11.03 19.30 25.24
C ILE A 444 -10.83 19.25 26.76
N CYS A 445 -10.41 20.35 27.38
CA CYS A 445 -10.15 20.42 28.83
C CYS A 445 -11.41 20.21 29.67
N THR A 446 -12.57 20.66 29.18
CA THR A 446 -13.87 20.50 29.84
C THR A 446 -14.60 19.21 29.47
N HIS A 447 -13.94 18.29 28.75
CA HIS A 447 -14.54 17.04 28.27
C HIS A 447 -15.84 17.25 27.45
N GLY A 448 -15.89 18.34 26.67
CA GLY A 448 -17.04 18.71 25.86
C GLY A 448 -18.18 19.41 26.63
N ALA A 449 -18.03 19.66 27.93
CA ALA A 449 -19.06 20.33 28.74
C ALA A 449 -19.24 21.82 28.38
N CYS A 450 -18.19 22.45 27.84
CA CYS A 450 -18.23 23.81 27.31
C CYS A 450 -17.78 23.79 25.85
N SER A 451 -18.72 23.85 24.91
CA SER A 451 -18.46 23.96 23.48
C SER A 451 -18.87 25.36 22.98
N PRO A 452 -17.91 26.27 22.78
CA PRO A 452 -18.17 27.57 22.17
C PRO A 452 -18.82 27.42 20.79
N GLY A 453 -19.64 28.40 20.38
CA GLY A 453 -20.41 28.34 19.13
C GLY A 453 -19.56 28.19 17.86
N THR A 454 -18.30 28.63 17.92
CA THR A 454 -17.26 28.44 16.90
C THR A 454 -16.92 26.96 16.65
N VAL A 455 -16.88 26.13 17.69
CA VAL A 455 -16.66 24.68 17.60
C VAL A 455 -17.86 24.01 16.92
N GLY A 456 -19.08 24.42 17.26
CA GLY A 456 -20.29 23.94 16.59
C GLY A 456 -20.30 24.30 15.10
N ALA A 457 -20.01 25.56 14.76
CA ALA A 457 -19.94 26.02 13.38
C ALA A 457 -18.82 25.33 12.57
N ALA A 458 -17.67 25.07 13.19
CA ALA A 458 -16.57 24.34 12.56
C ALA A 458 -16.92 22.86 12.32
N ALA A 459 -17.62 22.23 13.26
CA ALA A 459 -18.13 20.86 13.11
C ALA A 459 -19.16 20.78 11.97
N ASP A 460 -20.11 21.71 11.91
CA ASP A 460 -21.13 21.78 10.87
C ASP A 460 -20.52 22.06 9.48
N GLY A 461 -19.43 22.83 9.41
CA GLY A 461 -18.70 23.09 8.17
C GLY A 461 -18.06 21.84 7.54
N VAL A 462 -17.61 20.89 8.37
CA VAL A 462 -17.03 19.61 7.93
C VAL A 462 -18.13 18.58 7.62
N LEU A 463 -19.18 18.52 8.44
CA LEU A 463 -20.29 17.57 8.29
C LEU A 463 -21.31 17.97 7.20
N GLY A 464 -21.43 19.27 6.90
CA GLY A 464 -22.48 19.86 6.06
C GLY A 464 -22.19 19.99 4.56
N ARG A 465 -20.98 19.66 4.08
CA ARG A 465 -20.60 19.90 2.66
C ARG A 465 -21.28 18.95 1.65
N LYS A 466 -22.13 18.01 2.09
CA LYS A 466 -22.93 17.14 1.19
C LYS A 466 -24.32 17.68 0.83
N ALA A 467 -24.69 18.89 1.26
CA ALA A 467 -26.04 19.43 1.02
C ALA A 467 -26.08 20.96 0.80
N ALA A 468 -25.33 21.51 -0.16
CA ALA A 468 -25.57 22.89 -0.60
C ALA A 468 -24.99 23.17 -2.00
N MET A 469 -25.65 22.69 -3.05
CA MET A 469 -25.60 23.30 -4.37
C MET A 469 -27.06 23.49 -4.80
N GLY A 470 -27.60 24.67 -4.54
CA GLY A 470 -29.02 24.95 -4.78
C GLY A 470 -29.36 26.41 -4.50
N THR A 471 -29.16 27.24 -5.53
CA THR A 471 -29.80 28.56 -5.73
C THR A 471 -29.45 29.68 -4.75
N GLN A 472 -28.50 30.51 -5.16
CA GLN A 472 -28.49 31.93 -4.81
C GLN A 472 -29.59 32.66 -5.59
N SER A 473 -30.38 33.48 -4.90
CA SER A 473 -30.83 34.77 -5.43
C SER A 473 -31.25 35.73 -4.31
N PRO A 474 -31.17 37.06 -4.52
CA PRO A 474 -30.71 37.98 -3.51
C PRO A 474 -31.79 38.94 -2.97
N ALA A 475 -31.36 39.74 -1.98
CA ALA A 475 -31.84 41.06 -1.58
C ALA A 475 -32.92 41.15 -0.47
N GLY A 476 -32.53 41.82 0.63
CA GLY A 476 -33.41 42.30 1.69
C GLY A 476 -32.63 42.86 2.89
N VAL A 477 -32.36 44.17 2.87
CA VAL A 477 -31.67 44.97 3.91
C VAL A 477 -32.40 44.90 5.28
N PRO A 478 -31.68 44.97 6.43
CA PRO A 478 -32.28 44.82 7.76
C PRO A 478 -32.73 46.17 8.34
N THR A 479 -33.83 46.21 9.10
CA THR A 479 -33.99 47.20 10.18
C THR A 479 -35.01 46.81 11.26
N ARG A 480 -34.50 46.72 12.50
CA ARG A 480 -35.09 47.19 13.78
C ARG A 480 -36.23 46.40 14.46
N ALA A 481 -35.88 45.77 15.58
CA ALA A 481 -36.77 45.39 16.70
C ALA A 481 -37.20 46.65 17.55
N PRO A 482 -38.12 46.61 18.55
CA PRO A 482 -38.65 45.44 19.26
C PRO A 482 -40.19 45.42 19.61
N SER A 483 -40.62 44.22 20.03
CA SER A 483 -41.75 43.71 20.86
C SER A 483 -42.57 44.69 21.76
N PRO A 484 -43.74 44.34 22.40
CA PRO A 484 -44.09 42.99 22.93
C PRO A 484 -45.58 42.57 23.05
N SER A 485 -45.77 41.35 23.58
CA SER A 485 -46.97 40.78 24.27
C SER A 485 -48.21 40.50 23.38
N SER A 486 -48.92 39.38 23.46
CA SER A 486 -49.21 38.49 24.59
C SER A 486 -49.93 37.21 24.10
N LEU A 487 -49.58 36.09 24.73
CA LEU A 487 -50.45 35.02 25.27
C LEU A 487 -51.52 34.31 24.41
N GLN A 488 -51.38 32.98 24.45
CA GLN A 488 -52.42 31.94 24.62
C GLN A 488 -53.02 31.22 23.40
N ASP A 489 -52.72 29.92 23.41
CA ASP A 489 -53.62 28.76 23.32
C ASP A 489 -54.36 28.47 22.01
N GLY A 490 -54.30 27.19 21.61
CA GLY A 490 -55.37 26.60 20.80
C GLY A 490 -54.95 25.42 19.93
N HIS A 491 -54.85 24.24 20.53
CA HIS A 491 -54.96 22.97 19.82
C HIS A 491 -56.24 22.90 18.98
N GLY A 492 -56.18 22.20 17.83
CA GLY A 492 -57.36 21.55 17.27
C GLY A 492 -57.43 21.51 15.76
N SER A 493 -57.00 20.39 15.17
CA SER A 493 -57.67 19.88 13.96
C SER A 493 -59.10 19.48 14.32
N PRO A 494 -60.06 19.56 13.37
CA PRO A 494 -60.49 18.32 12.73
C PRO A 494 -60.88 18.45 11.24
N SER A 495 -60.90 17.27 10.62
CA SER A 495 -61.25 16.94 9.24
C SER A 495 -62.76 17.06 8.94
N ALA A 496 -63.11 17.43 7.70
CA ALA A 496 -63.87 16.60 6.73
C ALA A 496 -64.93 17.34 5.87
N HIS A 497 -64.80 17.15 4.53
CA HIS A 497 -65.85 17.00 3.50
C HIS A 497 -66.84 18.17 3.22
N ARG A 498 -67.25 18.52 1.99
CA ARG A 498 -67.08 18.08 0.59
C ARG A 498 -67.86 19.09 -0.28
N ASP A 499 -67.29 19.69 -1.34
CA ASP A 499 -67.79 19.49 -2.71
C ASP A 499 -67.03 20.28 -3.82
N ARG A 500 -66.66 19.48 -4.82
CA ARG A 500 -66.40 19.71 -6.25
C ARG A 500 -66.31 21.13 -6.80
N SER A 501 -65.17 21.42 -7.46
CA SER A 501 -65.12 21.70 -8.91
C SER A 501 -63.74 21.42 -9.49
N LYS A 502 -63.74 20.98 -10.75
CA LYS A 502 -62.64 20.41 -11.53
C LYS A 502 -61.57 21.46 -11.86
N GLU A 503 -60.30 21.06 -11.83
CA GLU A 503 -59.34 21.41 -12.89
C GLU A 503 -58.08 20.54 -12.81
N GLN A 504 -57.53 20.25 -13.99
CA GLN A 504 -56.49 19.27 -14.29
C GLN A 504 -55.15 19.55 -13.62
N SER A 505 -54.53 18.53 -13.02
CA SER A 505 -53.18 18.08 -13.39
C SER A 505 -52.83 16.81 -12.61
N THR A 506 -52.20 15.88 -13.30
CA THR A 506 -51.88 14.52 -12.90
C THR A 506 -50.82 14.45 -11.81
N CYS A 507 -51.11 13.65 -10.77
CA CYS A 507 -50.17 13.21 -9.74
C CYS A 507 -49.25 12.09 -10.24
N ARG A 508 -47.96 12.09 -9.83
CA ARG A 508 -47.29 11.09 -8.95
C ARG A 508 -45.77 11.01 -9.20
N GLU A 509 -45.01 11.29 -8.15
CA GLU A 509 -43.69 10.72 -7.81
C GLU A 509 -43.82 9.19 -7.51
N PRO A 510 -42.78 8.43 -7.08
CA PRO A 510 -41.31 8.65 -7.00
C PRO A 510 -40.51 7.45 -7.57
N SER A 511 -39.18 7.54 -7.71
CA SER A 511 -38.21 6.47 -7.36
C SER A 511 -36.75 6.81 -7.71
N ALA A 512 -35.86 6.24 -6.88
CA ALA A 512 -34.42 6.41 -6.71
C ALA A 512 -33.47 6.19 -7.91
N SER A 513 -32.26 6.78 -7.75
CA SER A 513 -30.93 6.32 -8.21
C SER A 513 -30.56 6.46 -9.70
N ALA A 514 -29.51 7.26 -9.99
CA ALA A 514 -28.26 6.80 -10.64
C ALA A 514 -27.40 7.99 -11.12
N ALA A 515 -26.07 7.80 -11.10
CA ALA A 515 -25.04 8.63 -11.69
C ALA A 515 -25.32 9.01 -13.16
N PRO A 516 -24.78 10.13 -13.69
CA PRO A 516 -24.76 10.31 -15.13
C PRO A 516 -23.75 9.32 -15.69
N ARG A 517 -24.26 8.15 -16.11
CA ARG A 517 -23.63 7.35 -17.14
C ARG A 517 -23.48 8.26 -18.35
N ALA A 518 -22.28 8.30 -18.94
CA ALA A 518 -22.09 8.94 -20.23
C ALA A 518 -22.93 8.16 -21.24
N ASP A 519 -24.09 8.71 -21.57
CA ASP A 519 -24.90 8.24 -22.68
C ASP A 519 -24.05 8.31 -23.95
N SER A 520 -24.12 7.26 -24.77
CA SER A 520 -23.61 7.26 -26.14
C SER A 520 -23.97 8.58 -26.81
N LEU A 521 -22.96 9.39 -27.16
CA LEU A 521 -23.18 10.69 -27.80
C LEU A 521 -23.88 10.45 -29.14
N GLY A 522 -25.03 11.10 -29.34
CA GLY A 522 -25.70 11.08 -30.64
C GLY A 522 -24.81 11.67 -31.74
N PRO A 523 -25.13 11.44 -33.03
CA PRO A 523 -24.29 11.87 -34.17
C PRO A 523 -24.01 13.37 -34.21
N ALA A 524 -24.87 14.20 -33.61
CA ALA A 524 -24.66 15.64 -33.49
C ALA A 524 -23.53 16.01 -32.50
N GLY A 525 -23.38 15.27 -31.40
CA GLY A 525 -22.35 15.53 -30.40
C GLY A 525 -20.95 15.14 -30.87
N LEU A 526 -20.83 14.08 -31.66
CA LEU A 526 -19.56 13.67 -32.27
C LEU A 526 -19.06 14.72 -33.28
N GLN A 527 -19.98 15.31 -34.06
CA GLN A 527 -19.64 16.37 -35.01
C GLN A 527 -19.16 17.64 -34.31
N GLU A 528 -19.76 18.00 -33.17
CA GLU A 528 -19.34 19.14 -32.35
C GLU A 528 -17.94 18.92 -31.75
N LEU A 529 -17.64 17.70 -31.28
CA LEU A 529 -16.31 17.33 -30.78
C LEU A 529 -15.23 17.38 -31.88
N LEU A 530 -15.55 16.95 -33.10
CA LEU A 530 -14.63 17.05 -34.24
C LEU A 530 -14.31 18.50 -34.60
N VAL A 531 -15.27 19.41 -34.47
CA VAL A 531 -15.03 20.85 -34.70
C VAL A 531 -14.19 21.43 -33.56
N SER A 532 -14.48 21.04 -32.31
CA SER A 532 -13.73 21.47 -31.12
C SER A 532 -12.28 20.96 -31.12
N ALA A 533 -11.99 19.85 -31.80
CA ALA A 533 -10.61 19.36 -32.03
C ALA A 533 -9.75 20.30 -32.91
N TYR A 534 -10.34 21.36 -33.48
CA TYR A 534 -9.63 22.44 -34.18
C TYR A 534 -9.85 23.81 -33.51
N ASP A 535 -10.33 23.86 -32.27
CA ASP A 535 -10.55 25.11 -31.54
C ASP A 535 -9.23 25.91 -31.39
N PRO A 536 -9.21 27.25 -31.56
CA PRO A 536 -7.99 28.04 -31.44
C PRO A 536 -7.42 28.09 -30.01
N GLN A 537 -8.19 27.73 -28.99
CA GLN A 537 -7.72 27.64 -27.61
C GLN A 537 -7.15 26.23 -27.33
N PRO A 538 -5.85 26.10 -26.97
CA PRO A 538 -5.23 24.80 -26.70
C PRO A 538 -5.96 23.94 -25.64
N PRO A 539 -6.49 24.51 -24.53
CA PRO A 539 -7.20 23.71 -23.53
C PRO A 539 -8.50 23.08 -24.06
N SER A 540 -9.28 23.83 -24.83
CA SER A 540 -10.54 23.35 -25.44
C SER A 540 -10.25 22.25 -26.47
N ARG A 541 -9.21 22.46 -27.28
CA ARG A 541 -8.73 21.50 -28.27
C ARG A 541 -8.24 20.20 -27.63
N ALA A 542 -7.42 20.29 -26.59
CA ALA A 542 -6.92 19.12 -25.85
C ALA A 542 -8.05 18.35 -25.16
N ALA A 543 -9.04 19.05 -24.59
CA ALA A 543 -10.23 18.42 -24.01
C ALA A 543 -11.06 17.66 -25.07
N ALA A 544 -11.24 18.24 -26.26
CA ALA A 544 -11.92 17.58 -27.37
C ALA A 544 -11.20 16.31 -27.82
N LEU A 545 -9.86 16.36 -27.98
CA LEU A 545 -9.05 15.19 -28.35
C LEU A 545 -9.14 14.06 -27.31
N ARG A 546 -9.12 14.39 -26.02
CA ARG A 546 -9.30 13.39 -24.94
C ARG A 546 -10.68 12.76 -24.94
N CYS A 547 -11.73 13.55 -25.22
CA CYS A 547 -13.08 13.02 -25.38
C CYS A 547 -13.16 12.06 -26.57
N LEU A 548 -12.54 12.40 -27.71
CA LEU A 548 -12.47 11.52 -28.88
C LEU A 548 -11.68 10.23 -28.57
N ALA A 549 -10.56 10.31 -27.87
CA ALA A 549 -9.77 9.14 -27.45
C ALA A 549 -10.57 8.22 -26.51
N SER A 550 -11.35 8.81 -25.59
CA SER A 550 -12.26 8.07 -24.72
C SER A 550 -13.35 7.34 -25.51
N LEU A 551 -13.91 7.95 -26.57
CA LEU A 551 -14.92 7.31 -27.42
C LEU A 551 -14.34 6.12 -28.22
N VAL A 552 -13.10 6.23 -28.68
CA VAL A 552 -12.38 5.11 -29.33
C VAL A 552 -12.12 3.98 -28.32
N THR A 553 -11.65 4.32 -27.11
CA THR A 553 -11.40 3.36 -26.02
C THR A 553 -12.66 2.61 -25.62
N GLN A 554 -13.80 3.30 -25.58
CA GLN A 554 -15.11 2.74 -25.25
C GLN A 554 -15.78 2.00 -26.41
N ARG A 555 -15.14 1.93 -27.59
CA ARG A 555 -15.66 1.29 -28.81
C ARG A 555 -17.04 1.80 -29.23
N ASP A 556 -17.23 3.12 -29.14
CA ASP A 556 -18.48 3.74 -29.57
C ASP A 556 -18.79 3.46 -31.05
N THR A 557 -20.04 3.10 -31.36
CA THR A 557 -20.44 2.62 -32.69
C THR A 557 -20.32 3.68 -33.78
N GLU A 558 -20.50 4.95 -33.44
CA GLU A 558 -20.40 6.05 -34.40
C GLU A 558 -18.95 6.52 -34.53
N ALA A 559 -18.16 6.52 -33.45
CA ALA A 559 -16.71 6.77 -33.52
C ALA A 559 -15.99 5.73 -34.41
N LEU A 560 -16.34 4.44 -34.27
CA LEU A 560 -15.76 3.37 -35.11
C LEU A 560 -16.14 3.50 -36.58
N ARG A 561 -17.31 4.09 -36.91
CA ARG A 561 -17.71 4.35 -38.30
C ARG A 561 -16.85 5.41 -38.99
N ILE A 562 -16.27 6.33 -38.25
CA ILE A 562 -15.43 7.43 -38.77
C ILE A 562 -13.96 7.29 -38.35
N GLN A 563 -13.51 6.07 -38.04
CA GLN A 563 -12.19 5.79 -37.49
C GLN A 563 -11.04 6.39 -38.33
N GLU A 564 -11.10 6.32 -39.65
CA GLU A 564 -10.08 6.89 -40.53
C GLU A 564 -9.99 8.42 -40.41
N LYS A 565 -11.14 9.09 -40.24
CA LYS A 565 -11.18 10.54 -40.01
C LYS A 565 -10.67 10.91 -38.63
N LEU A 566 -11.00 10.13 -37.61
CA LEU A 566 -10.47 10.33 -36.25
C LEU A 566 -8.95 10.18 -36.21
N LEU A 567 -8.42 9.15 -36.87
CA LEU A 567 -6.98 8.95 -37.00
C LEU A 567 -6.32 10.16 -37.68
N GLN A 568 -6.93 10.69 -38.74
CA GLN A 568 -6.41 11.88 -39.40
C GLN A 568 -6.41 13.11 -38.47
N VAL A 569 -7.46 13.32 -37.68
CA VAL A 569 -7.53 14.41 -36.69
C VAL A 569 -6.42 14.29 -35.66
N PHE A 570 -6.14 13.08 -35.15
CA PHE A 570 -5.03 12.87 -34.21
C PHE A 570 -3.67 13.15 -34.88
N LEU A 571 -3.41 12.59 -36.06
CA LEU A 571 -2.16 12.79 -36.80
C LEU A 571 -1.88 14.27 -37.11
N GLU A 572 -2.90 15.05 -37.45
CA GLU A 572 -2.76 16.49 -37.69
C GLU A 572 -2.43 17.26 -36.40
N ASN A 573 -2.91 16.81 -35.24
CA ASN A 573 -2.64 17.44 -33.94
C ASN A 573 -1.34 16.98 -33.26
N VAL A 574 -0.69 15.91 -33.75
CA VAL A 574 0.66 15.49 -33.31
C VAL A 574 1.74 16.51 -33.73
N GLN A 575 1.46 17.41 -34.67
CA GLN A 575 2.40 18.47 -35.06
C GLN A 575 2.17 19.79 -34.29
N HIS A 576 1.31 19.79 -33.26
CA HIS A 576 0.94 21.00 -32.56
C HIS A 576 2.02 21.44 -31.55
N GLU A 577 2.35 22.74 -31.53
CA GLU A 577 3.38 23.34 -30.66
C GLU A 577 3.05 23.26 -29.16
N ASP A 578 1.76 23.22 -28.82
CA ASP A 578 1.30 23.09 -27.43
C ASP A 578 1.38 21.65 -26.93
N ALA A 579 2.13 21.42 -25.84
CA ALA A 579 2.38 20.11 -25.26
C ALA A 579 1.12 19.35 -24.82
N PHE A 580 0.06 20.05 -24.36
CA PHE A 580 -1.17 19.38 -23.95
C PHE A 580 -1.98 18.88 -25.13
N VAL A 581 -1.97 19.62 -26.24
CA VAL A 581 -2.60 19.18 -27.50
C VAL A 581 -1.81 18.02 -28.11
N TYR A 582 -0.47 18.14 -28.16
CA TYR A 582 0.43 17.09 -28.62
C TYR A 582 0.24 15.76 -27.86
N LEU A 583 0.29 15.80 -26.52
CA LEU A 583 0.11 14.61 -25.69
C LEU A 583 -1.29 14.00 -25.85
N SER A 584 -2.33 14.84 -25.93
CA SER A 584 -3.70 14.36 -26.14
C SER A 584 -3.90 13.76 -27.53
N ALA A 585 -3.09 14.17 -28.52
CA ALA A 585 -3.12 13.64 -29.88
C ALA A 585 -2.35 12.32 -30.04
N ILE A 586 -1.29 12.08 -29.26
CA ILE A 586 -0.54 10.81 -29.25
C ILE A 586 -1.30 9.71 -28.49
N GLN A 587 -2.02 10.08 -27.44
CA GLN A 587 -2.77 9.14 -26.61
C GLN A 587 -4.05 8.61 -27.27
N GLY A 588 -4.64 9.38 -28.19
CA GLY A 588 -5.81 8.99 -28.98
C GLY A 588 -5.43 8.34 -30.29
#